data_AF-A0AAD4R9Z5-F1
#
_entry.id   AF-A0AAD4R9Z5-F1
#
_cell.length_a   1.000
_cell.length_b   1.000
_cell.length_c   1.000
_cell.angle_alpha   90.00
_cell.angle_beta   90.00
_cell.angle_gamma   90.00
#
_symmetry.space_group_name_H-M   'P 1'
#
loop_
_entity.id
_entity.type
_entity.pdbx_description
1 polymer ?
#
loop_
_entity_poly.entity_id
_entity_poly.type
_entity_poly.pdbx_seq_one_letter_code
_entity_poly.pdbx_strand_id
1 'polypeptide(L)'
;MVKSENPQITHVIFDFDGVLLDSERQYSVANSRCLANFGGGPFTVEMKAAQMGRKKPDAVRVLLEMNNLVGKVDANEYMKHYDLLLDELIPLALELPGRF
;
A
#
# COMPACT_ATOMS: atom_id res chain seq x y z
N MET A 1 -41.80 5.29 -9.98
CA MET A 1 -41.15 5.61 -8.69
C MET A 1 -40.31 6.86 -8.89
N VAL A 2 -40.71 7.97 -8.28
CA VAL A 2 -39.93 9.22 -8.29
C VAL A 2 -38.88 9.12 -7.20
N LYS A 3 -37.59 9.21 -7.55
CA LYS A 3 -36.51 9.43 -6.56
C LYS A 3 -36.68 10.86 -6.04
N SER A 4 -37.17 11.01 -4.82
CA SER A 4 -37.18 12.31 -4.15
C SER A 4 -35.77 12.67 -3.68
N GLU A 5 -35.34 13.86 -4.09
CA GLU A 5 -34.53 14.86 -3.38
C GLU A 5 -33.17 14.43 -2.79
N ASN A 6 -32.11 15.15 -3.21
CA ASN A 6 -30.78 15.08 -2.62
C ASN A 6 -30.90 15.23 -1.08
N PRO A 7 -30.61 14.19 -0.30
CA PRO A 7 -30.67 14.29 1.15
C PRO A 7 -29.64 15.32 1.62
N GLN A 8 -30.03 16.18 2.56
CA GLN A 8 -29.11 17.12 3.18
C GLN A 8 -28.05 16.34 3.97
N ILE A 9 -26.81 16.34 3.49
CA ILE A 9 -25.67 15.74 4.18
C ILE A 9 -25.26 16.67 5.33
N THR A 10 -25.25 16.16 6.56
CA THR A 10 -24.86 16.92 7.77
C THR A 10 -23.52 16.51 8.35
N HIS A 11 -23.05 15.30 8.01
CA HIS A 11 -21.81 14.73 8.54
C HIS A 11 -21.06 13.98 7.43
N VAL A 12 -19.73 14.00 7.49
CA VAL A 12 -18.85 13.29 6.56
C VAL A 12 -17.81 12.54 7.39
N ILE A 13 -17.54 11.28 7.01
CA ILE A 13 -16.47 10.47 7.58
C ILE A 13 -15.41 10.32 6.48
N PHE A 14 -14.20 10.76 6.79
CA PHE A 14 -13.06 10.60 5.90
C PHE A 14 -12.27 9.37 6.30
N ASP A 15 -11.88 8.59 5.30
CA ASP A 15 -10.76 7.67 5.47
C ASP A 15 -9.48 8.48 5.71
N PHE A 16 -8.50 7.89 6.39
CA PHE A 16 -7.26 8.58 6.71
C PHE A 16 -6.22 8.37 5.62
N ASP A 17 -5.86 7.11 5.40
CA ASP A 17 -4.84 6.70 4.42
C ASP A 17 -5.37 6.83 2.99
N GLY A 18 -4.57 7.42 2.11
CA GLY A 18 -4.94 7.61 0.71
C GLY A 18 -6.05 8.65 0.47
N VAL A 19 -6.56 9.31 1.52
CA VAL A 19 -7.54 10.41 1.43
C VAL A 19 -7.04 11.68 2.11
N LEU A 20 -6.64 11.60 3.38
CA LEU A 20 -6.04 12.75 4.10
C LEU A 20 -4.51 12.75 3.99
N LEU A 21 -3.91 11.56 3.95
CA LEU A 21 -2.47 11.35 3.91
C LEU A 21 -2.06 10.58 2.64
N ASP A 22 -1.01 11.02 1.95
CA ASP A 22 -0.40 10.31 0.81
C ASP A 22 0.52 9.18 1.31
N SER A 23 -0.06 8.23 2.05
CA SER A 23 0.63 7.03 2.52
C SER A 23 0.84 5.99 1.40
N GLU A 24 0.03 6.04 0.35
CA GLU A 24 0.11 5.17 -0.83
C GLU A 24 1.45 5.24 -1.55
N ARG A 25 2.05 6.43 -1.60
CA ARG A 25 3.41 6.61 -2.11
C ARG A 25 4.43 5.87 -1.25
N GLN A 26 4.30 5.94 0.07
CA GLN A 26 5.25 5.32 0.99
C GLN A 26 5.18 3.79 0.96
N TYR A 27 3.98 3.19 0.84
CA TYR A 27 3.84 1.75 0.61
C TYR A 27 4.56 1.29 -0.67
N SER A 28 4.49 2.10 -1.72
CA SER A 28 5.14 1.80 -3.01
C SER A 28 6.67 1.91 -2.89
N VAL A 29 7.17 2.93 -2.18
CA VAL A 29 8.61 3.11 -1.92
C VAL A 29 9.16 1.98 -1.03
N ALA A 30 8.44 1.60 0.02
CA ALA A 30 8.83 0.51 0.91
C ALA A 30 8.95 -0.82 0.14
N ASN A 31 7.97 -1.18 -0.69
CA ASN A 31 8.04 -2.38 -1.52
C ASN A 31 9.18 -2.32 -2.55
N SER A 32 9.41 -1.16 -3.16
CA SER A 32 10.52 -0.96 -4.10
C SER A 32 11.88 -1.21 -3.44
N ARG A 33 12.07 -0.67 -2.23
CA ARG A 33 13.31 -0.85 -1.45
C ARG A 33 13.48 -2.29 -0.97
N CYS A 34 12.40 -2.93 -0.47
CA CYS A 34 12.44 -4.34 -0.10
C CYS A 34 12.82 -5.23 -1.28
N LEU A 35 12.14 -5.09 -2.41
CA LEU A 35 12.45 -5.90 -3.60
C LEU A 35 13.91 -5.74 -4.02
N ALA A 36 14.42 -4.51 -4.08
CA ALA A 36 15.83 -4.27 -4.40
C ALA A 36 16.77 -4.99 -3.42
N ASN A 37 16.47 -4.98 -2.11
CA ASN A 37 17.29 -5.64 -1.10
C ASN A 37 17.28 -7.17 -1.22
N PHE A 38 16.17 -7.76 -1.66
CA PHE A 38 16.00 -9.21 -1.81
C PHE A 38 16.27 -9.71 -3.24
N GLY A 39 16.83 -8.88 -4.12
CA GLY A 39 17.19 -9.25 -5.50
C GLY A 39 15.99 -9.33 -6.46
N GLY A 40 14.88 -8.70 -6.11
CA GLY A 40 13.70 -8.50 -6.95
C GLY A 40 13.84 -7.35 -7.95
N GLY A 41 12.90 -7.29 -8.89
CA GLY A 41 12.83 -6.23 -9.90
C GLY A 41 12.18 -4.94 -9.39
N PRO A 42 12.00 -3.94 -10.28
CA PRO A 42 11.26 -2.73 -9.93
C PRO A 42 9.82 -3.07 -9.53
N PHE A 43 9.31 -2.42 -8.48
CA PHE A 43 7.92 -2.54 -8.07
C PHE A 43 7.01 -1.86 -9.09
N THR A 44 6.14 -2.62 -9.75
CA THR A 44 5.29 -2.12 -10.84
C THR A 44 3.86 -1.84 -10.41
N VAL A 45 3.10 -1.13 -11.25
CA VAL A 45 1.67 -0.86 -11.02
C VAL A 45 0.87 -2.15 -11.02
N GLU A 46 1.26 -3.14 -11.82
CA GLU A 46 0.63 -4.47 -11.86
C GLU A 46 0.83 -5.21 -10.53
N MET A 47 2.04 -5.13 -9.96
CA MET A 47 2.33 -5.69 -8.63
C MET A 47 1.50 -4.99 -7.55
N LYS A 48 1.40 -3.66 -7.59
CA LYS A 48 0.54 -2.90 -6.68
C LYS A 48 -0.92 -3.34 -6.78
N ALA A 49 -1.46 -3.44 -8.00
CA ALA A 49 -2.83 -3.88 -8.24
C ALA A 49 -3.07 -5.31 -7.74
N ALA A 50 -2.09 -6.19 -7.90
CA ALA A 50 -2.13 -7.57 -7.42
C ALA A 50 -2.07 -7.68 -5.88
N GLN A 51 -1.71 -6.63 -5.16
CA GLN A 51 -1.73 -6.59 -3.69
C GLN A 51 -3.02 -6.01 -3.11
N MET A 52 -3.73 -5.16 -3.87
CA MET A 52 -4.94 -4.49 -3.38
C MET A 52 -5.99 -5.48 -2.85
N GLY A 53 -6.66 -5.12 -1.76
CA GLY A 53 -7.70 -5.93 -1.11
C GLY A 53 -7.20 -7.20 -0.40
N ARG A 54 -5.89 -7.43 -0.35
CA ARG A 54 -5.29 -8.59 0.34
C ARG A 54 -4.72 -8.20 1.69
N LYS A 55 -4.69 -9.16 2.61
CA LYS A 55 -3.92 -9.02 3.85
C LYS A 55 -2.42 -9.08 3.53
N LYS A 56 -1.59 -8.44 4.36
CA LYS A 56 -0.14 -8.34 4.18
C LYS A 56 0.54 -9.69 3.84
N PRO A 57 0.26 -10.82 4.52
CA PRO A 57 0.91 -12.09 4.18
C PRO A 57 0.58 -12.58 2.75
N ASP A 58 -0.67 -12.44 2.32
CA ASP A 58 -1.09 -12.82 0.97
C ASP A 58 -0.52 -11.87 -0.08
N ALA A 59 -0.47 -10.56 0.22
CA ALA A 59 0.11 -9.55 -0.64
C ALA A 59 1.63 -9.76 -0.85
N VAL A 60 2.35 -10.12 0.22
CA VAL A 60 3.79 -10.45 0.12
C VAL A 60 4.00 -11.74 -0.64
N ARG A 61 3.20 -12.78 -0.40
CA ARG A 61 3.28 -14.03 -1.16
C ARG A 61 3.13 -13.79 -2.66
N VAL A 62 2.09 -13.07 -3.09
CA VAL A 62 1.86 -12.71 -4.49
C VAL A 62 3.04 -11.92 -5.06
N LEU A 63 3.60 -10.99 -4.29
CA LEU A 63 4.74 -10.20 -4.73
C LEU A 63 6.00 -11.05 -4.96
N LEU A 64 6.29 -11.98 -4.05
CA LEU A 64 7.42 -12.91 -4.19
C LEU A 64 7.22 -13.87 -5.36
N GLU A 65 5.99 -14.33 -5.60
CA GLU A 65 5.62 -15.14 -6.78
C GLU A 65 5.92 -14.37 -8.07
N MET A 66 5.45 -13.12 -8.18
CA MET A 66 5.66 -12.27 -9.37
C MET A 66 7.14 -11.92 -9.63
N ASN A 67 8.00 -12.02 -8.61
CA ASN A 67 9.43 -11.75 -8.72
C ASN A 67 10.30 -13.03 -8.75
N ASN A 68 9.71 -14.23 -8.80
CA ASN A 68 10.44 -15.51 -8.75
C ASN A 68 11.36 -15.65 -7.51
N LEU A 69 10.90 -15.12 -6.38
CA LEU A 69 11.60 -15.11 -5.09
C LEU A 69 11.07 -16.15 -4.08
N VAL A 70 9.97 -16.84 -4.41
CA VAL A 70 9.43 -17.93 -3.59
C VAL A 70 10.50 -18.99 -3.35
N GLY A 71 10.68 -19.39 -2.09
CA GLY A 71 11.70 -20.37 -1.68
C GLY A 71 13.14 -19.84 -1.65
N LYS A 72 13.38 -18.61 -2.11
CA LYS A 72 14.67 -17.90 -2.00
C LYS A 72 14.66 -16.84 -0.90
N VAL A 73 13.49 -16.28 -0.62
CA VAL A 73 13.25 -15.25 0.38
C VAL A 73 12.20 -15.75 1.35
N ASP A 74 12.46 -15.63 2.66
CA ASP A 74 11.45 -15.88 3.68
C ASP A 74 10.43 -14.73 3.70
N ALA A 75 9.15 -15.07 3.60
CA ALA A 75 8.06 -14.09 3.60
C ALA A 75 8.00 -13.32 4.93
N ASN A 76 8.35 -13.96 6.06
CA ASN A 76 8.35 -13.28 7.35
C ASN A 76 9.50 -12.26 7.45
N GLU A 77 10.68 -12.63 6.94
CA GLU A 77 11.81 -11.70 6.84
C GLU A 77 11.48 -10.52 5.92
N TYR A 78 10.86 -10.77 4.77
CA TYR A 78 10.39 -9.71 3.87
C TYR A 78 9.40 -8.77 4.58
N MET A 79 8.39 -9.32 5.26
CA MET A 79 7.41 -8.53 6.00
C MET A 79 8.05 -7.69 7.11
N LYS A 80 9.00 -8.26 7.85
CA LYS A 80 9.72 -7.53 8.90
C LYS A 80 10.54 -6.38 8.33
N HIS A 81 11.25 -6.61 7.23
CA HIS A 81 12.04 -5.57 6.57
C HIS A 81 11.15 -4.46 5.98
N TYR A 82 10.01 -4.86 5.42
CA TYR A 82 8.99 -3.93 4.93
C TYR A 82 8.44 -3.05 6.07
N ASP A 83 8.13 -3.63 7.22
CA ASP A 83 7.58 -2.90 8.37
C ASP A 83 8.59 -1.89 8.93
N LEU A 84 9.86 -2.27 9.03
CA LEU A 84 10.93 -1.34 9.45
C LEU A 84 11.08 -0.15 8.49
N LEU A 85 11.07 -0.42 7.18
CA LEU A 85 11.11 0.67 6.19
C LEU A 85 9.86 1.55 6.26
N LEU A 86 8.71 0.95 6.52
CA LEU A 86 7.46 1.69 6.58
C LEU A 86 7.38 2.60 7.81
N ASP A 87 7.89 2.14 8.96
CA ASP A 87 8.02 2.96 10.18
C ASP A 87 8.88 4.22 9.94
N GLU A 88 9.91 4.11 9.09
CA GLU A 88 10.75 5.25 8.69
C GLU A 88 10.06 6.16 7.66
N LEU A 89 9.25 5.60 6.76
CA LEU A 89 8.70 6.32 5.61
C LEU A 89 7.34 6.97 5.88
N ILE A 90 6.48 6.36 6.70
CA ILE A 90 5.14 6.90 7.01
C ILE A 90 5.19 8.30 7.64
N PRO A 91 6.11 8.63 8.57
CA PRO A 91 6.24 9.99 9.08
C PRO A 91 6.60 11.04 8.02
N LEU A 92 7.09 10.60 6.86
CA LEU A 92 7.43 11.46 5.71
C LEU A 92 6.29 11.55 4.69
N ALA A 93 5.16 10.87 4.92
CA ALA A 93 4.00 10.95 4.06
C ALA A 93 3.51 12.40 4.04
N LEU A 94 3.35 12.91 2.81
CA LEU A 94 2.81 14.24 2.62
C LEU A 94 1.31 14.19 2.79
N GLU A 95 0.77 15.33 3.15
CA GLU A 95 -0.66 15.48 3.24
C GLU A 95 -1.26 15.67 1.84
N LEU A 96 -2.44 15.11 1.57
CA LEU A 96 -3.02 15.16 0.22
C LEU A 96 -3.58 16.56 -0.13
N PRO A 97 -3.38 17.06 -1.37
CA PRO A 97 -3.94 18.33 -1.81
C PRO A 97 -5.47 18.35 -1.71
N GLY A 98 -6.02 19.47 -1.21
CA GLY A 98 -7.47 19.62 -1.08
C GLY A 98 -8.08 18.88 0.12
N ARG A 99 -7.25 18.31 1.01
CA ARG A 99 -7.72 17.99 2.36
C ARG A 99 -8.11 19.29 3.07
N PHE A 100 -9.18 19.21 3.84
CA PHE A 100 -9.97 20.35 4.34
C PHE A 100 -9.23 21.20 5.37
#